data_AF-A0A183K1Q8-F1
#
_entry.id   AF-A0A183K1Q8-F1
#
_cell.length_a   1.000
_cell.length_b   1.000
_cell.length_c   1.000
_cell.angle_alpha   90.00
_cell.angle_beta   90.00
_cell.angle_gamma   90.00
#
_symmetry.space_group_name_H-M   'P 1'
#
loop_
_entity.id
_entity.type
_entity.pdbx_description
1 polymer ?
#
loop_
_entity_poly.entity_id
_entity_poly.type
_entity_poly.pdbx_seq_one_letter_code
_entity_poly.pdbx_strand_id
1 'polypeptide(L)' 'MVEGNIGCGKSTFLRYFQQLSPKNEVMHEPLYLWKDARGYDLFELMYHDQRRWSVPFQAQVLVTLLDRQSKPPVR' A
#
# COMPACT_ATOMS: atom_id res chain seq x y z
N MET A 1 12.29 -0.02 -4.61
CA MET A 1 10.98 0.58 -4.33
C MET A 1 10.56 1.38 -5.54
N VAL A 2 9.28 1.32 -5.95
CA VAL A 2 8.75 2.16 -7.06
C VAL A 2 7.96 3.29 -6.45
N GLU A 3 8.40 4.53 -6.67
CA GLU A 3 7.80 5.74 -6.09
C GLU A 3 7.18 6.64 -7.15
N GLY A 4 6.24 7.49 -6.73
CA GLY A 4 5.55 8.44 -7.60
C GLY A 4 4.19 8.85 -7.04
N ASN A 5 3.63 9.93 -7.56
CA ASN A 5 2.35 10.48 -7.08
C ASN A 5 1.18 9.49 -7.19
N ILE A 6 0.12 9.76 -6.43
CA ILE A 6 -1.15 9.04 -6.54
C ILE A 6 -1.64 9.18 -8.00
N GLY A 7 -2.02 8.06 -8.62
CA GLY A 7 -2.50 8.05 -10.01
C GLY A 7 -1.42 8.06 -11.09
N CYS A 8 -0.12 8.10 -10.78
CA CYS A 8 0.94 8.18 -11.80
C CYS A 8 1.26 6.84 -12.52
N GLY A 9 0.48 5.77 -12.27
CA GLY A 9 0.62 4.49 -12.97
C GLY A 9 1.60 3.47 -12.37
N LYS A 10 2.05 3.64 -11.12
CA LYS A 10 2.96 2.70 -10.43
C LYS A 10 2.50 1.24 -10.50
N SER A 11 1.22 0.99 -10.22
CA SER A 11 0.65 -0.37 -10.28
C SER A 11 0.66 -0.94 -11.69
N THR A 12 0.41 -0.11 -12.70
CA THR A 12 0.49 -0.51 -14.12
C THR A 12 1.92 -0.87 -14.52
N PHE A 13 2.90 -0.07 -14.08
CA PHE A 13 4.32 -0.33 -14.30
C PHE A 13 4.76 -1.66 -13.66
N LEU A 14 4.39 -1.90 -12.40
CA LEU A 14 4.74 -3.14 -11.71
C LEU A 14 4.11 -4.38 -12.36
N ARG A 15 2.86 -4.28 -12.83
CA ARG A 15 2.19 -5.37 -13.55
C ARG A 15 2.92 -5.78 -14.83
N TYR A 16 3.47 -4.81 -15.56
CA TYR A 16 4.29 -5.10 -16.74
C TYR A 16 5.54 -5.90 -16.36
N PHE A 17 6.25 -5.53 -15.29
CA PHE A 17 7.44 -6.24 -14.83
C PHE A 17 7.17 -7.65 -14.33
N GLN A 18 6.02 -7.92 -13.70
CA GLN A 18 5.63 -9.28 -13.32
C GLN A 18 5.53 -10.21 -14.54
N GLN A 19 5.10 -9.69 -15.69
CA GLN A 19 4.94 -10.50 -16.91
C GLN A 19 6.27 -10.88 -17.56
N LEU A 20 7.36 -10.16 -17.26
CA LEU A 20 8.68 -10.41 -17.85
C LEU A 20 9.34 -11.68 -17.33
N SER A 21 8.99 -12.13 -16.11
CA SER A 21 9.55 -13.34 -15.52
C SER A 21 8.66 -13.87 -14.41
N PRO A 22 8.39 -15.19 -14.36
CA PRO A 22 7.64 -15.81 -13.27
C PRO A 22 8.38 -15.76 -11.92
N LYS A 23 9.67 -15.40 -11.90
CA LYS A 23 10.45 -15.20 -10.67
C LYS A 23 10.26 -13.81 -10.04
N ASN A 24 9.57 -12.90 -10.74
CA ASN A 24 9.38 -11.54 -10.25
C ASN A 24 8.21 -11.51 -9.26
N GLU A 25 8.53 -11.38 -7.98
CA GLU A 25 7.54 -11.08 -6.96
C GLU A 25 7.30 -9.57 -6.89
N VAL A 26 6.02 -9.16 -6.86
CA VAL A 26 5.63 -7.76 -6.69
C VAL A 26 4.70 -7.65 -5.50
N MET A 27 5.05 -6.73 -4.61
CA MET A 27 4.26 -6.37 -3.44
C MET A 27 3.57 -5.03 -3.70
N HIS A 28 2.27 -5.06 -3.98
CA HIS A 28 1.48 -3.85 -4.12
C HIS A 28 1.19 -3.19 -2.76
N GLU A 29 0.80 -1.92 -2.76
CA GLU A 29 0.32 -1.24 -1.55
C GLU A 29 -0.97 -1.92 -1.01
N PRO A 30 -1.08 -2.20 0.30
CA PRO A 30 -2.23 -2.86 0.91
C PRO A 30 -3.44 -1.92 1.09
N LEU A 31 -3.95 -1.32 0.02
CA LEU A 31 -5.07 -0.35 0.10
C LEU A 31 -6.29 -0.90 0.85
N TYR A 32 -6.56 -2.19 0.74
CA TYR A 32 -7.67 -2.85 1.45
C TYR A 32 -7.51 -2.81 2.98
N LEU A 33 -6.28 -2.89 3.51
CA LEU A 33 -6.02 -2.76 4.96
C LEU A 33 -6.16 -1.32 5.47
N TRP A 34 -6.19 -0.36 4.55
CA TRP A 34 -6.34 1.05 4.88
C TRP A 34 -7.81 1.50 4.74
N LYS A 35 -8.56 0.85 3.85
CA LYS A 35 -10.01 1.03 3.68
C LYS A 35 -10.86 0.23 4.66
N ASP A 36 -10.30 -0.81 5.26
CA ASP A 36 -10.93 -1.57 6.33
C ASP A 36 -9.93 -1.87 7.44
N ALA A 37 -9.77 -0.90 8.33
CA ALA A 37 -9.03 -1.03 9.57
C ALA A 37 -10.01 -1.36 10.72
N ARG A 38 -10.43 -2.62 10.81
CA ARG A 38 -11.41 -3.11 11.80
C ARG A 38 -12.76 -2.39 11.69
N GLY A 39 -13.27 -2.24 10.47
CA GLY A 39 -14.54 -1.58 10.18
C GLY A 39 -14.45 -0.07 9.93
N TYR A 40 -13.24 0.51 9.95
CA TYR A 40 -13.01 1.93 9.66
C TYR A 40 -12.26 2.11 8.34
N ASP A 41 -12.79 2.95 7.45
CA ASP A 41 -12.06 3.41 6.26
C ASP A 41 -11.15 4.59 6.65
N LEU A 42 -9.92 4.27 7.07
CA LEU A 42 -8.93 5.29 7.45
C LEU A 42 -8.49 6.15 6.26
N PHE A 43 -8.60 5.62 5.04
CA PHE A 43 -8.28 6.37 3.83
C PHE A 43 -9.31 7.48 3.63
N GLU A 44 -10.60 7.15 3.70
CA GLU A 44 -11.69 8.14 3.64
C GLU A 44 -11.61 9.14 4.80
N LEU A 45 -11.44 8.65 6.04
CA LEU A 45 -11.36 9.49 7.23
C LEU A 45 -10.22 10.52 7.17
N MET A 46 -9.08 10.15 6.58
CA MET A 46 -7.97 11.07 6.33
C MET A 46 -8.34 12.19 5.35
N TYR A 47 -9.04 11.88 4.25
CA TYR A 47 -9.50 12.91 3.32
C TYR A 47 -10.59 13.81 3.92
N HIS A 48 -11.43 13.27 4.82
CA HIS A 48 -12.51 14.02 5.46
C HIS A 48 -12.00 14.96 6.57
N ASP A 49 -11.16 14.49 7.49
CA ASP A 49 -10.56 15.30 8.56
C ASP A 49 -9.08 14.95 8.74
N GLN A 50 -8.26 15.62 7.94
CA GLN A 50 -6.81 15.46 7.96
C GLN A 50 -6.19 15.76 9.33
N ARG A 51 -6.71 16.74 10.08
CA ARG A 51 -6.11 17.13 11.37
C ARG A 51 -6.21 16.01 12.39
N ARG A 52 -7.33 15.29 12.39
CA ARG A 52 -7.55 14.16 13.30
C ARG A 52 -6.96 12.85 12.79
N TRP A 53 -7.04 12.59 11.48
CA TRP A 53 -6.81 11.25 10.94
C TRP A 53 -5.51 11.06 10.17
N SER A 54 -4.72 12.12 9.91
CA SER A 54 -3.43 11.96 9.23
C SER A 54 -2.46 11.05 10.00
N VAL A 55 -2.30 11.26 11.30
CA VAL A 55 -1.36 10.45 12.10
C VAL A 55 -1.81 8.99 12.19
N PRO A 56 -3.07 8.66 12.54
CA PRO A 56 -3.56 7.28 12.53
C PRO A 56 -3.41 6.59 11.16
N PHE A 57 -3.77 7.28 10.08
CA PHE A 57 -3.64 6.75 8.72
C PHE A 57 -2.17 6.46 8.38
N GLN A 58 -1.26 7.42 8.63
CA GLN A 58 0.17 7.22 8.36
C GLN A 58 0.79 6.10 9.22
N ALA A 59 0.37 5.95 10.48
CA ALA A 59 0.79 4.83 11.33
C ALA A 59 0.33 3.48 10.76
N GLN A 60 -0.93 3.38 10.30
CA GLN A 60 -1.45 2.18 9.64
C GLN A 60 -0.66 1.85 8.35
N VAL A 61 -0.39 2.86 7.52
CA VAL A 61 0.44 2.71 6.32
C VAL A 61 1.82 2.15 6.69
N LEU A 62 2.49 2.75 7.68
CA LEU A 62 3.83 2.33 8.10
C LEU A 62 3.83 0.87 8.60
N VAL A 63 2.93 0.51 9.51
CA VAL A 63 2.84 -0.84 10.08
C VAL A 63 2.56 -1.88 9.00
N THR A 64 1.62 -1.61 8.11
CA THR A 64 1.24 -2.57 7.05
C THR A 64 2.32 -2.74 5.98
N LEU A 65 3.09 -1.69 5.68
CA LEU A 65 4.24 -1.80 4.77
C LEU A 65 5.41 -2.54 5.42
N LEU A 66 5.70 -2.27 6.70
CA LEU A 66 6.74 -2.98 7.45
C LEU A 66 6.42 -4.48 7.60
N ASP A 67 5.18 -4.82 7.92
CA ASP A 67 4.72 -6.22 7.99
C ASP A 67 4.84 -6.95 6.64
N ARG A 68 4.70 -6.22 5.53
CA ARG A 68 4.94 -6.79 4.21
C ARG A 68 6.42 -7.00 3.96
N GLN A 69 7.26 -6.01 4.23
CA GLN A 69 8.70 -6.11 4.03
C GLN A 69 9.38 -7.16 4.91
N SER A 70 8.80 -7.49 6.08
CA SER A 70 9.34 -8.52 6.98
C SER A 70 9.05 -9.95 6.51
N LYS A 71 8.13 -10.15 5.55
CA LYS A 71 7.81 -11.48 5.03
C LYS A 71 8.91 -11.96 4.10
N PRO A 72 9.31 -13.24 4.18
CA PRO A 72 10.28 -13.81 3.26
C PRO A 72 9.70 -13.80 1.84
N PRO A 73 10.55 -13.61 0.81
CA PRO A 73 10.11 -13.71 -0.58
C PRO A 73 9.49 -15.08 -0.84
N VAL A 74 8.37 -15.10 -1.55
CA VAL A 74 7.72 -16.35 -1.99
C VAL A 74 8.57 -16.93 -3.11
N ARG A 75 9.15 -18.12 -2.87
CA ARG A 75 10.06 -18.81 -3.80
C ARG A 75 9.36 -19.34 -5.04
#